data_AF-A0A536UGI0-F1
#
_entry.id   AF-A0A536UGI0-F1
#
_cell.length_a   1.000
_cell.length_b   1.000
_cell.length_c   1.000
_cell.angle_alpha   90.00
_cell.angle_beta   90.00
_cell.angle_gamma   90.00
#
_symmetry.space_group_name_H-M   'P 1'
#
loop_
_entity.id
_entity.type
_entity.pdbx_description
1 polymer ?
#
loop_
_entity_poly.entity_id
_entity_poly.type
_entity_poly.pdbx_seq_one_letter_code
_entity_poly.pdbx_strand_id
1 'polypeptide(L)' 'YLGLRLRVDIERRIDGAGALGPHKMSMLQDLERGRSMEVEPLVGVVQELGLYTGIPTPTTDVVLALIRQRAQYATGSLH' A
#
# COMPACT_ATOMS: atom_id res chain seq x y z
N TYR A 1 9.96 -14.39 12.04
CA TYR A 1 10.17 -12.94 12.10
C TYR A 1 9.12 -12.17 12.91
N LEU A 2 7.83 -12.57 13.01
CA LEU A 2 6.87 -11.89 13.92
C LEU A 2 5.92 -12.82 14.70
N GLY A 3 6.10 -14.15 14.64
CA GLY A 3 5.28 -15.12 15.39
C GLY A 3 3.80 -15.22 14.97
N LEU A 4 3.40 -14.53 13.90
CA LEU A 4 2.01 -14.46 13.45
C LEU A 4 1.58 -15.76 12.76
N ARG A 5 0.37 -16.23 13.11
CA ARG A 5 -0.35 -17.26 12.35
C ARG A 5 -1.48 -16.60 11.58
N LEU A 6 -1.32 -16.50 10.27
CA LEU A 6 -2.38 -16.00 9.40
C LEU A 6 -3.42 -17.10 9.18
N ARG A 7 -4.71 -16.76 9.39
CA ARG A 7 -5.82 -17.71 9.22
C ARG A 7 -6.11 -18.06 7.75
N VAL A 8 -5.61 -17.26 6.82
CA VAL A 8 -5.83 -17.39 5.38
C VAL A 8 -4.47 -17.39 4.70
N ASP A 9 -4.26 -18.39 3.87
CA ASP A 9 -3.07 -18.56 3.01
C ASP A 9 -2.88 -17.37 2.05
N ILE A 10 -1.65 -17.15 1.61
CA ILE A 10 -1.29 -16.10 0.66
C ILE A 10 -2.01 -16.27 -0.68
N GLU A 11 -2.10 -17.49 -1.23
CA GLU A 11 -2.75 -17.74 -2.52
C GLU A 11 -4.23 -17.35 -2.46
N ARG A 12 -4.91 -17.78 -1.39
CA ARG A 12 -6.31 -17.42 -1.17
C ARG A 12 -6.54 -15.92 -0.99
N ARG A 13 -5.56 -15.19 -0.46
CA ARG A 13 -5.62 -13.72 -0.38
C ARG A 13 -5.47 -13.07 -1.74
N ILE A 14 -4.57 -13.59 -2.58
CA ILE A 14 -4.36 -13.13 -3.96
C ILE A 14 -5.62 -13.38 -4.79
N ASP A 15 -6.19 -14.59 -4.72
CA ASP A 15 -7.44 -14.93 -5.40
C ASP A 15 -8.59 -14.03 -4.96
N GLY A 16 -8.71 -13.79 -3.65
CA GLY A 16 -9.73 -12.89 -3.10
C GLY A 16 -9.59 -11.45 -3.61
N ALA A 17 -8.36 -10.97 -3.79
CA ALA A 17 -8.11 -9.66 -4.39
C ALA A 17 -8.47 -9.65 -5.89
N GLY A 18 -8.15 -10.71 -6.64
CA GLY A 18 -8.52 -10.85 -8.05
C GLY A 18 -10.03 -10.93 -8.28
N ALA A 19 -10.78 -11.51 -7.35
CA ALA A 19 -12.23 -11.66 -7.44
C ALA A 19 -13.02 -10.35 -7.26
N LEU A 20 -12.39 -9.26 -6.79
CA LEU A 20 -13.04 -7.95 -6.60
C LEU A 20 -13.58 -7.33 -7.91
N GLY A 21 -13.19 -7.86 -9.07
CA GLY A 21 -13.64 -7.36 -10.38
C GLY A 21 -13.23 -5.90 -10.61
N PRO A 22 -13.88 -5.17 -11.53
CA PRO A 22 -13.62 -3.75 -11.75
C PRO A 22 -14.20 -2.92 -10.60
N HIS A 23 -13.52 -2.95 -9.45
CA HIS A 23 -13.86 -2.17 -8.27
C HIS A 23 -12.73 -1.19 -7.94
N LYS A 24 -13.05 0.10 -7.83
CA LYS A 24 -12.06 1.11 -7.40
C LYS A 24 -11.74 0.91 -5.93
N MET A 25 -10.50 0.58 -5.62
CA MET A 25 -10.00 0.53 -4.24
C MET A 25 -10.12 1.90 -3.55
N SER A 26 -10.29 1.91 -2.22
CA SER A 26 -10.54 3.13 -1.44
C SER A 26 -9.53 4.25 -1.71
N MET A 27 -8.22 3.93 -1.71
CA MET A 27 -7.16 4.91 -1.98
C MET A 27 -7.28 5.56 -3.37
N LEU A 28 -7.73 4.83 -4.40
CA LEU A 28 -7.95 5.42 -5.72
C LEU A 28 -9.13 6.40 -5.69
N GLN A 29 -10.18 6.09 -4.93
CA GLN A 29 -11.30 7.00 -4.76
C GLN A 29 -10.92 8.24 -3.95
N ASP A 30 -10.04 8.11 -2.96
CA ASP A 30 -9.52 9.24 -2.20
C ASP A 30 -8.68 10.16 -3.07
N LEU A 31 -7.81 9.58 -3.91
CA LEU A 31 -7.06 10.32 -4.92
C LEU A 31 -7.98 11.12 -5.84
N GLU A 32 -9.00 10.48 -6.43
CA GLU A 32 -9.95 11.12 -7.35
C GLU A 32 -10.79 12.22 -6.69
N ARG A 33 -11.01 12.12 -5.38
CA ARG A 33 -11.76 13.11 -4.58
C ARG A 33 -10.87 14.16 -3.92
N GLY A 34 -9.56 14.15 -4.18
CA GLY A 34 -8.61 15.08 -3.55
C GLY A 34 -8.48 14.90 -2.04
N ARG A 35 -8.80 13.71 -1.51
CA ARG A 35 -8.68 13.37 -0.09
C ARG A 35 -7.30 12.79 0.18
N SER A 36 -6.87 12.89 1.43
CA SER A 36 -5.65 12.21 1.89
C SER A 36 -5.81 10.70 1.70
N MET A 37 -4.80 10.06 1.09
CA MET A 37 -4.74 8.61 0.95
C MET A 37 -4.05 7.97 2.16
N GLU A 38 -4.41 6.73 2.47
CA GLU A 38 -3.83 5.93 3.56
C GLU A 38 -2.46 5.30 3.20
N VAL A 39 -1.55 6.08 2.61
CA VAL A 39 -0.27 5.58 2.07
C VAL A 39 0.63 4.97 3.15
N GLU A 40 0.84 5.70 4.25
CA GLU A 40 1.72 5.27 5.33
C GLU A 40 1.21 4.04 6.09
N PRO A 41 -0.05 4.01 6.57
CA PRO A 41 -0.55 2.84 7.32
C PRO A 41 -0.75 1.58 6.47
N LEU A 42 -0.87 1.68 5.13
CA LEU A 42 -1.06 0.51 4.26
C LEU A 42 0.22 0.04 3.57
N VAL A 43 1.05 0.94 3.07
CA VAL A 43 2.25 0.61 2.28
C VAL A 43 3.53 0.92 3.06
N GLY A 44 3.57 2.06 3.75
CA GLY A 44 4.73 2.48 4.56
C GLY A 44 5.09 1.45 5.64
N VAL A 45 4.08 0.89 6.31
CA VAL A 45 4.27 -0.14 7.34
C VAL A 45 5.00 -1.38 6.83
N VAL A 46 4.85 -1.74 5.54
CA VAL A 46 5.54 -2.91 4.97
C VAL A 46 7.05 -2.65 4.85
N GLN A 47 7.45 -1.44 4.45
CA GLN A 47 8.85 -1.03 4.43
C GLN A 47 9.42 -0.99 5.86
N GLU A 48 8.67 -0.45 6.82
CA GLU A 48 9.08 -0.40 8.23
C GLU A 48 9.32 -1.80 8.80
N LEU A 49 8.43 -2.75 8.52
CA LEU A 49 8.59 -4.16 8.90
C LEU A 49 9.79 -4.80 8.20
N GLY A 50 10.07 -4.46 6.94
CA GLY A 50 11.25 -4.91 6.21
C GLY A 50 12.54 -4.49 6.91
N LEU A 51 12.64 -3.21 7.28
CA LEU A 51 13.76 -2.67 8.07
C LEU A 51 13.88 -3.34 9.44
N TYR A 52 12.77 -3.47 10.17
CA TYR A 52 12.75 -4.09 11.50
C TYR A 52 13.19 -5.57 11.48
N THR A 53 12.86 -6.29 10.41
CA THR A 53 13.17 -7.72 10.29
C THR A 53 14.46 -8.01 9.50
N GLY A 54 15.09 -6.99 8.90
CA GLY A 54 16.24 -7.16 8.01
C GLY A 54 15.89 -7.82 6.67
N ILE A 55 14.62 -7.81 6.26
CA ILE A 55 14.15 -8.38 5.00
C ILE A 55 14.00 -7.27 3.96
N PRO A 56 14.75 -7.29 2.84
CA PRO A 56 14.61 -6.28 1.80
C PRO A 56 13.22 -6.26 1.15
N THR A 57 12.67 -5.06 0.92
CA THR A 57 11.36 -4.83 0.29
C THR A 57 11.44 -3.98 -0.99
N PRO A 58 12.33 -4.29 -1.95
CA PRO A 58 12.69 -3.37 -3.04
C PRO A 58 11.49 -2.93 -3.90
N THR A 59 10.55 -3.84 -4.18
CA THR A 59 9.33 -3.50 -4.95
C THR A 59 8.43 -2.55 -4.16
N THR A 60 8.24 -2.80 -2.87
CA THR A 60 7.48 -1.91 -1.98
C THR A 60 8.13 -0.54 -1.89
N ASP A 61 9.46 -0.47 -1.81
CA ASP A 61 10.20 0.80 -1.73
C ASP A 61 9.94 1.68 -2.95
N VAL A 62 9.98 1.09 -4.15
CA VAL A 62 9.66 1.78 -5.41
C VAL A 62 8.20 2.23 -5.44
N VAL A 63 7.27 1.33 -5.12
CA VAL A 63 5.82 1.65 -5.12
C VAL A 63 5.50 2.74 -4.11
N LEU A 64 6.07 2.70 -2.91
CA LEU A 64 5.88 3.69 -1.86
C LEU A 64 6.38 5.08 -2.31
N ALA A 65 7.55 5.16 -2.94
CA ALA A 65 8.07 6.41 -3.48
C ALA A 65 7.14 7.01 -4.55
N LEU A 66 6.66 6.19 -5.48
CA LEU A 66 5.75 6.62 -6.54
C LEU A 66 4.39 7.09 -5.99
N ILE A 67 3.82 6.37 -5.01
CA ILE A 67 2.53 6.74 -4.41
C ILE A 67 2.67 8.02 -3.58
N ARG A 68 3.76 8.21 -2.82
CA ARG A 68 4.04 9.46 -2.09
C ARG A 68 4.14 10.65 -3.05
N GLN A 69 4.89 10.50 -4.14
CA GLN A 69 4.97 11.52 -5.18
C GLN A 69 3.58 11.83 -5.74
N ARG A 70 2.80 10.81 -6.11
CA ARG A 70 1.43 11.00 -6.62
C ARG A 70 0.51 11.70 -5.63
N ALA A 71 0.63 11.41 -4.34
CA ALA A 71 -0.15 12.03 -3.27
C ALA A 71 0.14 13.54 -3.17
N GLN A 72 1.41 13.93 -3.24
CA GLN A 72 1.84 15.34 -3.20
C GLN A 72 1.23 16.16 -4.36
N TYR A 73 1.20 15.59 -5.56
CA TYR A 73 0.55 16.23 -6.72
C TYR A 73 -0.97 16.36 -6.56
N ALA A 74 -1.62 15.44 -5.84
CA ALA A 74 -3.06 15.44 -5.68
C ALA A 74 -3.56 16.43 -4.61
N THR A 75 -2.78 16.67 -3.56
CA THR A 75 -3.12 17.60 -2.47
C THR A 75 -2.63 19.03 -2.71
N GLY A 76 -2.07 19.33 -3.89
CA GLY A 76 -1.66 20.69 -4.26
C GLY A 76 -0.42 21.21 -3.53
N SER A 77 0.39 20.32 -2.93
CA SER A 77 1.64 20.72 -2.27
C SER A 77 2.80 20.79 -3.27
N LEU A 78 2.65 21.66 -4.27
CA LEU A 78 3.72 22.17 -5.12
C LEU A 78 3.38 23.63 -5.43
N HIS A 79 3.96 24.53 -4.61
CA HIS A 79 4.42 25.83 -5.08
C HIS A 79 5.91 25.70 -5.38
#